data_AF-A0A6M0HUM9-F1
#
_entry.id   AF-A0A6M0HUM9-F1
#
_cell.length_a   1.000
_cell.length_b   1.000
_cell.length_c   1.000
_cell.angle_alpha   90.00
_cell.angle_beta   90.00
_cell.angle_gamma   90.00
#
_symmetry.space_group_name_H-M   'P 1'
#
loop_
_entity.id
_entity.type
_entity.pdbx_description
1 polymer ?
#
loop_
_entity_poly.entity_id
_entity_poly.type
_entity_poly.pdbx_seq_one_letter_code
_entity_poly.pdbx_strand_id
1 'polypeptide(L)'
;MNRRHAPPFADHHATRARNRLHADPAPARVIEIGEVTAGIAVPETAGVRFFASNRDFGPLDGTVFRSVEQAAKAARDRFRVVTQPVAQARPDPAGTLLRAR
;
A
#
# COMPACT_ATOMS: atom_id res chain seq x y z
N MET A 1 38.35 32.25 -9.11
CA MET A 1 37.16 31.68 -8.44
C MET A 1 36.30 30.96 -9.48
N ASN A 2 36.28 29.62 -9.50
CA ASN A 2 35.47 28.86 -10.46
C ASN A 2 34.30 28.17 -9.73
N ARG A 3 33.14 28.84 -9.72
CA ARG A 3 31.90 28.34 -9.11
C ARG A 3 31.33 27.26 -10.05
N ARG A 4 31.43 25.97 -9.66
CA ARG A 4 30.86 24.83 -10.39
C ARG A 4 29.34 24.99 -10.42
N HIS A 5 28.79 25.33 -11.58
CA HIS A 5 27.36 25.40 -11.83
C HIS A 5 26.83 23.95 -11.88
N ALA A 6 26.11 23.52 -10.84
CA ALA A 6 25.33 22.29 -10.92
C ALA A 6 24.21 22.48 -11.97
N PRO A 7 23.89 21.47 -12.79
CA PRO A 7 22.71 21.56 -13.63
C PRO A 7 21.46 21.61 -12.73
N PRO A 8 20.43 22.39 -13.10
CA PRO A 8 19.18 22.43 -12.35
C PRO A 8 18.55 21.03 -12.36
N PHE A 9 17.85 20.69 -11.28
CA PHE A 9 17.06 19.45 -11.12
C PHE A 9 15.89 19.31 -12.12
N ALA A 10 15.96 20.02 -13.26
CA ALA A 10 14.93 20.10 -14.27
C ALA A 10 14.94 18.85 -15.16
N ASP A 11 13.80 18.15 -15.13
CA ASP A 11 13.27 17.28 -16.17
C ASP A 11 13.95 15.92 -16.41
N HIS A 12 13.89 15.07 -15.38
CA HIS A 12 13.89 13.61 -15.58
C HIS A 12 12.77 13.15 -16.54
N HIS A 13 11.65 13.89 -16.63
CA HIS A 13 10.55 13.60 -17.54
C HIS A 13 10.95 13.69 -19.03
N ALA A 14 11.79 14.66 -19.41
CA ALA A 14 12.23 14.83 -20.79
C ALA A 14 13.21 13.72 -21.24
N THR A 15 14.00 13.17 -20.30
CA THR A 15 14.98 12.12 -20.60
C THR A 15 14.30 10.79 -20.95
N ARG A 16 13.15 10.46 -20.32
CA ARG A 16 12.38 9.25 -20.62
C ARG A 16 11.77 9.21 -22.03
N ALA A 17 11.48 10.36 -22.63
CA ALA A 17 10.81 10.42 -23.93
C ALA A 17 11.66 9.87 -25.08
N ARG A 18 13.00 9.84 -24.93
CA ARG A 18 13.94 9.40 -25.98
C ARG A 18 14.26 7.90 -25.95
N ASN A 19 13.83 7.17 -24.92
CA ASN A 19 14.16 5.75 -24.73
C ASN A 19 12.94 4.82 -24.87
N ARG A 20 12.01 5.08 -25.80
CA ARG A 20 10.79 4.25 -26.00
C ARG A 20 11.07 2.82 -26.50
N LEU A 21 12.33 2.48 -26.80
CA LEU A 21 12.75 1.14 -27.23
C LEU A 21 13.23 0.26 -26.05
N HIS A 22 13.47 0.85 -24.88
CA HIS A 22 13.47 0.13 -23.61
C HIS A 22 12.14 0.46 -22.93
N ALA A 23 11.24 -0.51 -22.79
CA ALA A 23 10.13 -0.36 -21.87
C ALA A 23 10.75 -0.20 -20.46
N ASP A 24 10.99 1.04 -20.04
CA ASP A 24 11.40 1.39 -18.69
C ASP A 24 10.44 0.62 -17.77
N PRO A 25 10.93 -0.21 -16.83
CA PRO A 25 10.05 -0.95 -15.95
C PRO A 25 9.08 0.05 -15.33
N ALA A 26 7.81 -0.34 -15.24
CA ALA A 26 6.79 0.56 -14.70
C ALA A 26 7.32 1.21 -13.41
N PRO A 27 7.09 2.51 -13.16
CA PRO A 27 7.60 3.10 -11.94
C PRO A 27 6.97 2.40 -10.73
N ALA A 28 7.73 2.27 -9.64
CA ALA A 28 7.16 1.83 -8.37
C ALA A 28 5.98 2.73 -7.97
N ARG A 29 4.94 2.14 -7.40
CA ARG A 29 3.68 2.82 -7.07
C ARG A 29 3.42 2.75 -5.57
N VAL A 30 3.19 3.90 -4.95
CA VAL A 30 2.71 3.94 -3.56
C VAL A 30 1.23 3.55 -3.54
N ILE A 31 0.84 2.73 -2.58
CA ILE A 31 -0.53 2.28 -2.35
C ILE A 31 -1.03 2.91 -1.05
N GLU A 32 -2.10 3.69 -1.15
CA GLU A 32 -2.74 4.38 -0.04
C GLU A 32 -4.17 3.85 0.14
N ILE A 33 -4.54 3.52 1.37
CA ILE A 33 -5.87 3.03 1.74
C ILE A 33 -6.47 3.99 2.77
N GLY A 34 -7.50 4.73 2.37
CA GLY A 34 -8.05 5.81 3.19
C GLY A 34 -6.99 6.87 3.44
N GLU A 35 -6.69 7.14 4.70
CA GLU A 35 -5.67 8.10 5.14
C GLU A 35 -4.30 7.44 5.43
N VAL A 36 -4.16 6.13 5.20
CA VAL A 36 -2.96 5.37 5.56
C VAL A 36 -2.20 4.93 4.32
N THR A 37 -0.90 5.26 4.26
CA THR A 37 0.01 4.65 3.29
C THR A 37 0.21 3.18 3.65
N ALA A 38 -0.31 2.27 2.82
CA ALA A 38 -0.21 0.85 3.06
C ALA A 38 1.17 0.30 2.69
N GLY A 39 1.77 0.82 1.62
CA GLY A 39 3.05 0.32 1.13
C GLY A 39 3.41 0.80 -0.26
N ILE A 40 4.46 0.20 -0.83
CA ILE A 40 4.92 0.45 -2.19
C ILE A 40 4.89 -0.85 -3.01
N ALA A 41 4.35 -0.78 -4.21
CA ALA A 41 4.39 -1.84 -5.21
C ALA A 41 5.55 -1.60 -6.17
N VAL A 42 6.56 -2.46 -6.11
CA VAL A 42 7.75 -2.43 -6.96
C VAL A 42 7.57 -3.48 -8.06
N PRO A 43 7.59 -3.11 -9.35
CA PRO A 43 7.50 -4.09 -10.41
C PRO A 43 8.73 -5.00 -10.44
N GLU A 44 8.45 -6.29 -10.64
CA GLU A 44 9.41 -7.37 -10.77
C GLU A 44 9.12 -8.18 -12.05
N THR A 45 10.02 -9.08 -12.42
CA THR A 45 9.90 -9.89 -13.65
C THR A 45 8.58 -10.66 -13.75
N ALA A 46 7.98 -11.06 -12.61
CA ALA A 46 6.75 -11.86 -12.54
C ALA A 46 5.49 -11.07 -12.13
N GLY A 47 5.58 -9.74 -11.94
CA GLY A 47 4.46 -8.93 -11.46
C GLY A 47 4.91 -7.74 -10.64
N VAL A 48 4.38 -7.57 -9.43
CA VAL A 48 4.75 -6.50 -8.51
C VAL A 48 4.94 -7.06 -7.10
N ARG A 49 6.05 -6.70 -6.46
CA ARG A 49 6.28 -7.00 -5.04
C ARG A 49 5.74 -5.86 -4.18
N PHE A 50 4.95 -6.21 -3.19
CA PHE A 50 4.44 -5.26 -2.21
C PHE A 50 5.39 -5.16 -1.02
N PHE A 51 5.73 -3.95 -0.61
CA PHE A 51 6.46 -3.68 0.62
C PHE A 51 5.60 -2.87 1.57
N ALA A 52 5.37 -3.40 2.77
CA ALA A 52 4.50 -2.79 3.76
C ALA A 52 5.13 -1.53 4.37
N SER A 53 4.32 -0.49 4.58
CA SER A 53 4.72 0.73 5.29
C SER A 53 4.51 0.62 6.81
N ASN A 54 3.57 -0.22 7.24
CA ASN A 54 3.23 -0.43 8.66
C ASN A 54 2.91 -1.92 8.96
N ARG A 55 2.97 -2.30 10.25
CA ARG A 55 2.72 -3.67 10.75
C ARG A 55 1.36 -4.23 10.39
N ASP A 56 0.33 -3.38 10.25
CA ASP A 56 -1.02 -3.82 9.87
C ASP A 56 -1.04 -4.55 8.51
N PHE A 57 -0.08 -4.22 7.63
CA PHE A 57 0.11 -4.83 6.32
C PHE A 57 1.26 -5.84 6.28
N GLY A 58 1.87 -6.15 7.42
CA GLY A 58 3.00 -7.09 7.53
C GLY A 58 2.76 -8.45 6.86
N PRO A 59 1.55 -9.05 6.93
CA PRO A 59 1.27 -10.29 6.21
C PRO A 59 1.33 -10.21 4.68
N LEU A 60 1.35 -9.01 4.10
CA LEU A 60 1.49 -8.79 2.64
C LEU A 60 2.92 -8.41 2.25
N ASP A 61 3.80 -8.15 3.23
CA ASP A 61 5.16 -7.69 2.98
C ASP A 61 5.97 -8.72 2.20
N GLY A 62 6.67 -8.28 1.16
CA GLY A 62 7.41 -9.11 0.22
C GLY A 62 6.56 -10.00 -0.69
N THR A 63 5.23 -9.95 -0.62
CA THR A 63 4.35 -10.77 -1.47
C THR A 63 4.37 -10.25 -2.91
N VAL A 64 4.54 -11.16 -3.87
CA VAL A 64 4.47 -10.85 -5.30
C VAL A 64 3.04 -11.05 -5.81
N PHE A 65 2.45 -9.97 -6.30
CA PHE A 65 1.14 -9.95 -6.93
C PHE A 65 1.27 -9.86 -8.44
N ARG A 66 0.24 -10.29 -9.17
CA ARG A 66 0.21 -10.19 -10.64
C ARG A 66 0.13 -8.75 -11.14
N SER A 67 -0.39 -7.83 -10.32
CA SER A 67 -0.55 -6.42 -10.68
C SER A 67 -0.68 -5.52 -9.44
N VAL A 68 -0.52 -4.21 -9.65
CA VAL A 68 -0.69 -3.18 -8.60
C VAL A 68 -2.12 -3.19 -8.05
N GLU A 69 -3.12 -3.42 -8.90
CA GLU A 69 -4.53 -3.49 -8.50
C GLU A 69 -4.78 -4.68 -7.57
N GLN A 70 -4.14 -5.82 -7.82
CA GLN A 70 -4.20 -6.96 -6.90
C GLN A 70 -3.55 -6.65 -5.55
N ALA A 71 -2.37 -6.04 -5.55
CA ALA A 71 -1.70 -5.63 -4.33
C ALA A 71 -2.56 -4.64 -3.52
N ALA A 72 -3.14 -3.64 -4.20
CA ALA A 72 -4.04 -2.68 -3.59
C ALA A 72 -5.32 -3.32 -3.03
N LYS A 73 -5.90 -4.30 -3.75
CA LYS A 73 -7.05 -5.05 -3.26
C LYS A 73 -6.70 -5.84 -1.99
N ALA A 74 -5.58 -6.55 -1.99
CA ALA A 74 -5.14 -7.29 -0.81
C ALA A 74 -4.91 -6.36 0.39
N ALA A 75 -4.30 -5.19 0.18
CA ALA A 75 -4.12 -4.18 1.21
C ALA A 75 -5.46 -3.68 1.76
N ARG A 76 -6.44 -3.38 0.90
CA ARG A 76 -7.80 -2.98 1.33
C ARG A 76 -8.48 -4.06 2.17
N ASP A 77 -8.41 -5.31 1.72
CA ASP A 77 -9.02 -6.43 2.43
C ASP A 77 -8.38 -6.59 3.82
N ARG A 78 -7.05 -6.42 3.95
CA ARG A 78 -6.35 -6.44 5.24
C ARG A 78 -6.72 -5.27 6.12
N PHE A 79 -6.74 -4.06 5.58
CA PHE A 79 -7.14 -2.86 6.33
C PHE A 79 -8.54 -3.04 6.90
N ARG A 80 -9.48 -3.62 6.16
CA ARG A 80 -10.84 -3.91 6.64
C ARG A 80 -10.87 -4.95 7.77
N VAL A 81 -9.99 -5.95 7.76
CA VAL A 81 -9.90 -6.94 8.84
C VAL A 81 -9.32 -6.31 10.11
N VAL A 82 -8.29 -5.46 9.96
CA VAL A 82 -7.61 -4.81 11.10
C VAL A 82 -8.47 -3.69 11.71
N THR A 83 -9.17 -2.93 10.88
CA THR A 83 -9.97 -1.77 11.34
C THR A 83 -11.39 -2.11 11.75
N GLN A 84 -11.89 -3.31 11.44
CA GLN A 84 -13.12 -3.78 12.06
C GLN A 84 -12.82 -4.11 13.52
N PRO A 85 -13.33 -3.34 14.50
CA PRO A 85 -13.32 -3.80 15.87
C PRO A 85 -14.15 -5.10 15.93
N VAL A 86 -13.91 -5.91 16.94
CA VAL A 86 -14.56 -7.20 17.23
C VAL A 86 -16.06 -7.01 17.57
N ALA A 87 -16.81 -6.31 16.73
CA ALA A 87 -18.24 -6.00 16.88
C ALA A 87 -19.14 -7.23 16.64
N GLN A 88 -18.55 -8.41 16.40
CA GLN A 88 -19.28 -9.68 16.27
C GLN A 88 -19.15 -10.59 17.50
N ALA A 89 -18.51 -10.14 18.58
CA ALA A 89 -18.59 -10.81 19.89
C ALA A 89 -19.67 -10.17 20.78
N ARG A 90 -20.96 -10.35 20.43
CA ARG A 90 -22.04 -10.36 21.43
C ARG A 90 -23.21 -11.18 20.91
N PRO A 91 -23.64 -12.20 21.68
CA PRO A 91 -24.79 -11.96 22.53
C PRO A 91 -24.52 -12.46 23.96
N ASP A 92 -24.53 -11.55 24.94
CA ASP A 92 -24.85 -11.94 26.32
C ASP A 92 -26.34 -11.59 26.54
N PRO A 93 -27.28 -12.52 26.33
CA PRO A 93 -28.67 -12.34 26.72
C PRO A 93 -28.81 -12.65 28.22
N ALA A 94 -28.31 -11.77 29.10
CA ALA A 94 -28.48 -11.95 30.54
C ALA A 94 -28.40 -10.62 31.31
N GLY A 95 -29.03 -9.57 30.77
CA GLY A 95 -29.31 -8.35 31.53
C GLY A 95 -30.56 -8.52 32.39
N THR A 96 -30.37 -8.93 33.64
CA THR A 96 -31.14 -8.45 34.80
C THR A 96 -32.67 -8.69 34.78
N LEU A 97 -33.07 -9.91 35.15
CA LEU A 97 -34.35 -10.12 35.83
C LEU A 97 -34.07 -10.33 37.32
N LEU A 98 -34.18 -9.27 38.13
CA LEU A 98 -34.97 -9.32 39.37
C LEU A 98 -35.27 -7.90 39.83
N ARG A 99 -36.41 -7.40 39.37
CA ARG A 99 -37.17 -6.34 40.01
C ARG A 99 -37.60 -6.82 41.40
N ALA A 100 -37.37 -5.96 42.38
CA ALA A 100 -38.24 -5.64 43.52
C ALA A 100 -38.95 -6.80 44.26
N ARG A 101 -38.69 -6.89 45.56
CA ARG A 101 -39.73 -6.80 46.60
C ARG A 101 -39.13 -6.45 47.95
#